data_AF-A0A536GF28-F1
#
_entry.id   AF-A0A536GF28-F1
#
_cell.length_a   1.000
_cell.length_b   1.000
_cell.length_c   1.000
_cell.angle_alpha   90.00
_cell.angle_beta   90.00
_cell.angle_gamma   90.00
#
_symmetry.space_group_name_H-M   'P 1'
#
loop_
_entity.id
_entity.type
_entity.pdbx_description
1 polymer ?
#
loop_
_entity_poly.entity_id
_entity_poly.type
_entity_poly.pdbx_seq_one_letter_code
_entity_poly.pdbx_strand_id
1 'polypeptide(L)'
;MGRRVLRLVLLLVSAIVTVAMFAVAPNAIHNRIVYGTFATADAPPRVDFCGRTYYPADKPRAQTLSQVADLLSRNGIHGLTRIDTAPSGDAVVANVMSPEMRARFRTNVCTMVVWVQTGPDSYVSYGLSGGP
;
A
#
# COMPACT_ATOMS: atom_id res chain seq x y z
N MET A 1 -4.11 45.08 -26.09
CA MET A 1 -3.64 43.69 -26.03
C MET A 1 -3.54 43.08 -24.62
N GLY A 2 -3.23 43.85 -23.56
CA GLY A 2 -2.97 43.30 -22.21
C GLY A 2 -4.12 42.54 -21.51
N ARG A 3 -5.39 42.99 -21.63
CA ARG A 3 -6.52 42.34 -20.93
C ARG A 3 -6.88 40.94 -21.44
N ARG A 4 -6.67 40.64 -22.73
CA ARG A 4 -6.96 39.32 -23.32
C ARG A 4 -5.87 38.31 -22.96
N VAL A 5 -4.61 38.73 -23.01
CA VAL A 5 -3.46 37.92 -22.60
C VAL A 5 -3.54 37.60 -21.10
N LEU A 6 -3.86 38.58 -20.25
CA LEU A 6 -4.04 38.36 -18.81
C LEU A 6 -5.15 37.34 -18.49
N ARG A 7 -6.28 37.39 -19.20
CA ARG A 7 -7.37 36.42 -19.04
C ARG A 7 -6.98 35.00 -19.46
N LEU A 8 -6.25 34.86 -20.57
CA LEU A 8 -5.74 33.56 -21.03
C LEU A 8 -4.74 32.95 -20.03
N VAL A 9 -3.84 33.76 -19.48
CA VAL A 9 -2.89 33.32 -18.45
C VAL A 9 -3.62 32.87 -17.18
N LEU A 10 -4.61 33.63 -16.71
CA LEU A 10 -5.40 33.25 -15.53
C LEU A 10 -6.17 31.93 -15.73
N LEU A 11 -6.73 31.70 -16.92
CA LEU A 11 -7.43 30.45 -17.25
C LEU A 11 -6.47 29.26 -17.33
N LEU A 12 -5.28 29.45 -17.90
CA LEU A 12 -4.25 28.41 -17.94
C LEU A 12 -3.75 28.06 -16.54
N VAL A 13 -3.47 29.07 -15.71
CA VAL A 13 -3.06 28.87 -14.32
C VAL A 13 -4.16 28.16 -13.53
N SER A 14 -5.43 28.57 -13.67
CA SER A 14 -6.52 27.89 -12.96
C SER A 14 -6.68 26.44 -13.41
N ALA A 15 -6.56 26.17 -14.71
CA ALA A 15 -6.60 24.81 -15.24
C ALA A 15 -5.45 23.95 -14.69
N ILE A 16 -4.22 24.48 -14.67
CA ILE A 16 -3.04 23.78 -14.11
C ILE A 16 -3.24 23.49 -12.62
N VAL A 17 -3.68 24.48 -11.83
CA VAL A 17 -3.93 24.31 -10.39
C VAL A 17 -5.01 23.26 -10.15
N THR A 18 -6.08 23.28 -10.94
CA THR A 18 -7.18 22.31 -10.84
C THR A 18 -6.67 20.91 -11.14
N VAL A 19 -5.93 20.71 -12.23
CA VAL A 19 -5.34 19.41 -12.59
C VAL A 19 -4.36 18.93 -11.53
N ALA A 20 -3.50 19.80 -11.00
CA ALA A 20 -2.56 19.44 -9.93
C ALA A 20 -3.29 19.01 -8.65
N MET A 21 -4.37 19.69 -8.26
CA MET A 21 -5.18 19.28 -7.10
C MET A 21 -5.81 17.90 -7.32
N PHE A 22 -6.41 17.66 -8.48
CA PHE A 22 -7.03 16.36 -8.78
C PHE A 22 -6.00 15.23 -8.97
N ALA A 23 -4.75 15.53 -9.32
CA ALA A 23 -3.68 14.53 -9.40
C ALA A 23 -3.13 14.13 -8.02
N VAL A 24 -3.02 15.09 -7.08
CA VAL A 24 -2.35 14.87 -5.78
C VAL A 24 -3.33 14.48 -4.66
N ALA A 25 -4.51 15.10 -4.63
CA ALA A 25 -5.47 14.89 -3.54
C ALA A 25 -5.93 13.43 -3.39
N PRO A 26 -6.21 12.66 -4.47
CA PRO A 26 -6.62 11.27 -4.34
C PRO A 26 -5.54 10.41 -3.66
N ASN A 27 -4.28 10.59 -4.04
CA ASN A 27 -3.16 9.84 -3.46
C ASN A 27 -2.95 10.21 -1.99
N ALA A 28 -3.04 11.49 -1.63
CA ALA A 28 -2.91 11.93 -0.24
C ALA A 28 -4.05 11.38 0.65
N ILE A 29 -5.28 11.35 0.13
CA ILE A 29 -6.43 10.78 0.83
C ILE A 29 -6.26 9.26 0.99
N HIS A 30 -5.91 8.56 -0.10
CA HIS A 30 -5.63 7.13 -0.09
C HIS A 30 -4.54 6.79 0.93
N ASN A 31 -3.42 7.51 0.90
CA ASN A 31 -2.29 7.28 1.80
C ASN A 31 -2.68 7.48 3.26
N ARG A 32 -3.50 8.50 3.55
CA ARG A 32 -3.99 8.72 4.91
C ARG A 32 -4.93 7.61 5.37
N ILE A 33 -5.81 7.13 4.50
CA ILE A 33 -6.78 6.08 4.82
C ILE A 33 -6.07 4.74 4.99
N VAL A 34 -5.32 4.30 3.98
CA VAL A 34 -4.72 2.96 3.91
C VAL A 34 -3.45 2.84 4.75
N TYR A 35 -2.60 3.86 4.72
CA TYR A 35 -1.27 3.79 5.34
C TYR A 35 -1.15 4.63 6.62
N GLY A 36 -2.20 5.38 6.98
CA GLY A 36 -2.19 6.24 8.16
C GLY A 36 -1.22 7.43 8.06
N THR A 37 -0.64 7.71 6.89
CA THR A 37 0.43 8.71 6.74
C THR A 37 0.22 9.59 5.50
N PHE A 38 0.74 10.81 5.55
CA PHE A 38 0.92 11.68 4.38
C PHE A 38 2.37 11.66 3.87
N ALA A 39 3.28 11.03 4.61
CA ALA A 39 4.66 10.88 4.18
C ALA A 39 4.71 10.00 2.93
N THR A 40 5.44 10.47 1.92
CA THR A 40 5.65 9.77 0.64
C THR A 40 7.03 9.11 0.58
N ALA A 41 7.79 9.16 1.67
CA ALA A 41 9.07 8.51 1.83
C ALA A 41 8.95 7.49 2.97
N ASP A 42 9.84 6.50 2.94
CA ASP A 42 9.93 5.39 3.90
C ASP A 42 8.75 4.41 3.88
N ALA A 43 8.93 3.30 4.61
CA ALA A 43 7.88 2.31 4.80
C ALA A 43 6.72 2.91 5.61
N PRO A 44 5.45 2.63 5.26
CA PRO A 44 4.31 3.18 5.96
C PRO A 44 4.22 2.64 7.39
N PRO A 45 3.64 3.39 8.36
CA PRO A 45 3.54 2.92 9.74
C PRO A 45 2.53 1.78 9.93
N ARG A 46 1.57 1.65 9.00
CA ARG A 46 0.59 0.57 8.96
C ARG A 46 0.13 0.31 7.53
N VAL A 47 -0.60 -0.78 7.32
CA VAL A 47 -1.34 -1.04 6.08
C VAL A 47 -2.76 -1.47 6.45
N ASP A 48 -3.78 -0.81 5.93
CA ASP A 48 -5.18 -1.21 6.09
C ASP A 48 -5.64 -1.97 4.83
N PHE A 49 -5.87 -3.28 4.96
CA PHE A 49 -6.24 -4.16 3.85
C PHE A 49 -7.32 -5.16 4.26
N CYS A 50 -8.34 -5.34 3.42
CA CYS A 50 -9.46 -6.26 3.67
C CYS A 50 -10.14 -6.04 5.05
N GLY A 51 -10.37 -4.77 5.41
CA GLY A 51 -11.02 -4.39 6.67
C GLY A 51 -10.19 -4.68 7.92
N ARG A 52 -8.88 -4.89 7.76
CA ARG A 52 -7.95 -5.18 8.84
C ARG A 52 -6.73 -4.27 8.75
N THR A 53 -6.15 -3.96 9.91
CA THR A 53 -4.91 -3.18 10.01
C THR A 53 -3.73 -4.09 10.29
N TYR A 54 -2.62 -3.86 9.59
CA TYR A 54 -1.37 -4.58 9.74
C TYR A 54 -0.27 -3.61 10.19
N TYR A 55 0.56 -4.03 11.14
CA TYR A 55 1.67 -3.23 11.65
C TYR A 55 3.00 -3.96 11.44
N PRO A 56 4.10 -3.21 11.20
CA PRO A 56 5.42 -3.81 11.20
C PRO A 56 5.78 -4.24 12.63
N ALA A 57 6.73 -5.17 12.76
CA ALA A 57 7.30 -5.48 14.07
C ALA A 57 8.05 -4.26 14.64
N ASP A 58 8.16 -4.14 15.98
CA ASP A 58 8.90 -3.06 16.66
C ASP A 58 10.32 -2.86 16.13
N LYS A 59 10.94 -3.97 15.70
CA LYS A 59 12.23 -3.99 14.99
C LYS A 59 12.01 -4.68 13.64
N PRO A 60 11.58 -3.94 12.61
CA PRO A 60 11.28 -4.51 11.31
C PRO A 60 12.54 -5.13 10.72
N ARG A 61 12.42 -6.34 10.16
CA ARG A 61 13.48 -7.00 9.43
C ARG A 61 13.10 -7.05 7.96
N ALA A 62 13.99 -6.55 7.11
CA ALA A 62 13.89 -6.74 5.69
C ALA A 62 14.17 -8.21 5.33
N GLN A 63 13.39 -8.74 4.42
CA GLN A 63 13.55 -10.06 3.83
C GLN A 63 13.66 -9.93 2.32
N THR A 64 14.44 -10.79 1.67
CA THR A 64 14.42 -10.91 0.21
C THR A 64 13.15 -11.61 -0.25
N LEU A 65 12.76 -11.43 -1.52
CA LEU A 65 11.61 -12.13 -2.08
C LEU A 65 11.76 -13.66 -1.99
N SER A 66 12.99 -14.17 -2.15
CA SER A 66 13.30 -15.59 -1.97
C SER A 66 13.05 -16.08 -0.54
N GLN A 67 13.45 -15.30 0.48
CA GLN A 67 13.18 -15.62 1.87
C GLN A 67 11.68 -15.62 2.19
N VAL A 68 10.92 -14.69 1.60
CA VAL A 68 9.45 -14.68 1.72
C VAL A 68 8.85 -15.92 1.06
N ALA A 69 9.29 -16.27 -0.15
CA ALA A 69 8.83 -17.45 -0.87
C ALA A 69 9.13 -18.75 -0.10
N ASP A 70 10.32 -18.86 0.49
CA ASP A 70 10.71 -20.00 1.34
C ASP A 70 9.87 -20.10 2.62
N LEU A 71 9.53 -18.97 3.23
CA LEU A 71 8.63 -18.95 4.39
C LEU A 71 7.23 -19.45 4.03
N LEU A 72 6.69 -18.99 2.90
CA LEU A 72 5.38 -19.41 2.42
C LEU A 72 5.36 -20.89 2.04
N SER A 73 6.39 -21.36 1.33
CA SER A 73 6.46 -22.75 0.84
C SER A 73 6.51 -23.77 1.98
N ARG A 74 7.18 -23.45 3.09
CA ARG A 74 7.17 -24.27 4.33
C ARG A 74 5.77 -24.46 4.92
N ASN A 75 4.84 -23.56 4.61
CA ASN A 75 3.44 -23.63 5.02
C ASN A 75 2.51 -24.16 3.92
N GLY A 76 3.07 -24.67 2.81
CA GLY A 76 2.29 -25.11 1.64
C GLY A 76 1.61 -23.97 0.89
N ILE A 77 2.08 -22.73 1.08
CA ILE A 77 1.55 -21.52 0.47
C ILE A 77 2.50 -21.08 -0.64
N HIS A 78 1.95 -20.64 -1.78
CA HIS A 78 2.75 -20.20 -2.91
C HIS A 78 2.18 -18.91 -3.51
N GLY A 79 3.09 -18.10 -4.06
CA GLY A 79 2.75 -16.89 -4.77
C GLY A 79 2.45 -15.70 -3.87
N LEU A 80 2.66 -14.52 -4.45
CA LEU A 80 2.35 -13.23 -3.87
C LEU A 80 1.63 -12.40 -4.93
N THR A 81 0.63 -11.65 -4.51
CA THR A 81 -0.12 -10.72 -5.36
C THR A 81 0.17 -9.31 -4.88
N ARG A 82 0.41 -8.37 -5.81
CA ARG A 82 0.42 -6.94 -5.49
C ARG A 82 -0.99 -6.52 -5.13
N ILE A 83 -1.20 -6.09 -3.89
CA ILE A 83 -2.50 -5.67 -3.37
C ILE A 83 -2.65 -4.15 -3.37
N ASP A 84 -1.54 -3.41 -3.33
CA ASP A 84 -1.54 -1.95 -3.41
C ASP A 84 -0.14 -1.40 -3.78
N THR A 85 -0.03 -0.07 -3.81
CA THR A 85 1.20 0.71 -3.97
C THR A 85 1.40 1.60 -2.75
N ALA A 86 2.53 1.48 -2.10
CA ALA A 86 2.90 2.29 -0.93
C ALA A 86 3.09 3.77 -1.33
N PRO A 87 3.07 4.71 -0.37
CA PRO A 87 3.31 6.13 -0.66
C PRO A 87 4.66 6.41 -1.34
N SER A 88 5.67 5.55 -1.13
CA SER A 88 6.98 5.59 -1.80
C SER A 88 6.94 5.18 -3.26
N GLY A 89 5.84 4.60 -3.74
CA GLY A 89 5.71 3.96 -5.06
C GLY A 89 6.02 2.45 -5.05
N ASP A 90 6.55 1.94 -3.94
CA ASP A 90 6.93 0.53 -3.80
C ASP A 90 5.71 -0.39 -3.71
N ALA A 91 5.91 -1.66 -4.07
CA ALA A 91 4.83 -2.65 -4.05
C ALA A 91 4.43 -3.03 -2.63
N VAL A 92 3.13 -3.13 -2.39
CA VAL A 92 2.57 -3.85 -1.23
C VAL A 92 2.03 -5.17 -1.73
N VAL A 93 2.55 -6.28 -1.20
CA VAL A 93 2.23 -7.63 -1.67
C VAL A 93 1.73 -8.51 -0.54
N ALA A 94 0.89 -9.48 -0.86
CA ALA A 94 0.41 -10.47 0.09
C ALA A 94 0.07 -11.78 -0.59
N ASN A 95 0.09 -12.88 0.18
CA ASN A 95 -0.60 -14.09 -0.22
C ASN A 95 -2.05 -14.00 0.25
N VAL A 96 -2.98 -13.81 -0.68
CA VAL A 96 -4.40 -13.60 -0.38
C VAL A 96 -5.13 -14.94 -0.40
N MET A 97 -5.77 -15.30 0.71
CA MET A 97 -6.61 -16.49 0.80
C MET A 97 -7.78 -16.40 -0.17
N SER A 98 -8.00 -17.46 -0.94
CA SER A 98 -9.16 -17.56 -1.82
C SER A 98 -10.47 -17.56 -1.01
N PRO A 99 -11.61 -17.20 -1.62
CA PRO A 99 -12.92 -17.30 -0.97
C PRO A 99 -13.20 -18.70 -0.41
N GLU A 100 -12.80 -19.76 -1.11
CA GLU A 100 -12.99 -21.16 -0.69
C GLU A 100 -12.16 -21.47 0.56
N MET A 101 -10.91 -21.01 0.61
CA MET A 101 -10.04 -21.17 1.77
C MET A 101 -10.57 -20.41 2.99
N ARG A 102 -11.04 -19.17 2.79
CA ARG A 102 -11.68 -18.39 3.85
C ARG A 102 -12.94 -19.07 4.39
N ALA A 103 -13.77 -19.63 3.50
CA ALA A 103 -14.96 -20.38 3.90
C ALA A 103 -14.59 -21.65 4.69
N ARG A 104 -13.57 -22.39 4.25
CA ARG A 104 -13.07 -23.59 4.95
C ARG A 104 -12.60 -23.28 6.37
N PHE A 105 -11.88 -22.18 6.56
CA PHE A 105 -11.41 -21.74 7.87
C PHE A 105 -12.42 -20.91 8.66
N ARG A 106 -13.62 -20.65 8.10
CA ARG A 106 -14.67 -19.80 8.70
C ARG A 106 -14.12 -18.44 9.14
N THR A 107 -13.26 -17.85 8.32
CA THR A 107 -12.60 -16.57 8.60
C THR A 107 -12.94 -15.54 7.54
N ASN A 108 -13.00 -14.27 7.93
CA ASN A 108 -13.08 -13.13 7.02
C ASN A 108 -11.68 -12.55 6.69
N VAL A 109 -10.62 -13.05 7.33
CA VAL A 109 -9.24 -12.59 7.13
C VAL A 109 -8.77 -12.95 5.72
N CYS A 110 -8.35 -11.95 4.95
CA CYS A 110 -7.80 -12.15 3.61
C CYS A 110 -6.37 -12.66 3.61
N THR A 111 -5.55 -12.24 4.57
CA THR A 111 -4.16 -12.66 4.71
C THR A 111 -3.68 -12.45 6.13
N MET A 112 -2.69 -13.22 6.56
CA MET A 112 -2.11 -13.07 7.91
C MET A 112 -0.98 -12.03 7.93
N VAL A 113 -0.32 -11.83 6.78
CA VAL A 113 0.87 -10.98 6.66
C VAL A 113 0.82 -10.25 5.33
N VAL A 114 1.13 -8.96 5.38
CA VAL A 114 1.40 -8.12 4.21
C VAL A 114 2.90 -7.82 4.18
N TRP A 115 3.50 -7.76 2.99
CA TRP A 115 4.88 -7.34 2.82
C TRP A 115 4.93 -6.04 2.05
N VAL A 116 5.63 -5.05 2.60
CA VAL A 116 5.88 -3.78 1.92
C VAL A 116 7.31 -3.79 1.39
N GLN A 117 7.45 -3.57 0.09
CA GLN A 117 8.75 -3.38 -0.53
C GLN A 117 9.36 -2.06 -0.05
N THR A 118 10.65 -2.09 0.26
CA THR A 118 11.44 -0.97 0.82
C THR A 118 12.77 -0.80 0.08
N GLY A 119 12.96 -1.55 -1.00
CA GLY A 119 14.15 -1.56 -1.85
C GLY A 119 14.02 -2.60 -2.96
N PRO A 120 15.01 -2.74 -3.85
CA PRO A 120 14.92 -3.62 -5.04
C PRO A 120 14.57 -5.08 -4.73
N ASP A 121 15.06 -5.62 -3.61
CA ASP A 121 14.76 -6.98 -3.12
C ASP A 121 14.68 -6.98 -1.57
N SER A 122 13.98 -5.99 -1.02
CA SER A 122 13.85 -5.79 0.43
C SER A 122 12.39 -5.61 0.79
N TYR A 123 11.85 -6.53 1.59
CA TYR A 123 10.46 -6.57 1.99
C TYR A 123 10.34 -6.60 3.51
N VAL A 124 9.59 -5.66 4.07
CA VAL A 124 9.26 -5.63 5.49
C VAL A 124 7.90 -6.27 5.70
N SER A 125 7.81 -7.22 6.64
CA SER A 125 6.56 -7.89 7.00
C SER A 125 5.71 -7.04 7.96
N TYR A 126 4.42 -6.99 7.70
CA TYR A 126 3.39 -6.35 8.50
C TYR A 126 2.41 -7.43 8.96
N GLY A 127 2.38 -7.68 10.26
CA GLY A 127 1.52 -8.68 10.87
C GLY A 127 0.13 -8.12 11.16
N LEU A 128 -0.89 -8.97 11.06
CA LEU A 128 -2.26 -8.60 11.38
C LEU A 128 -2.38 -8.11 12.84
N SER A 129 -2.98 -6.94 13.01
CA SER A 129 -3.29 -6.37 14.33
C SER A 129 -4.59 -6.93 14.90
N GLY A 130 -4.61 -7.10 16.23
CA GLY A 130 -5.75 -7.63 16.97
C GLY A 130 -5.86 -9.14 16.79
N GLY A 131 -5.77 -9.88 17.89
CA GLY A 131 -6.13 -11.31 17.90
C GLY A 131 -7.58 -11.53 17.46
N PRO A 132 -7.99 -12.79 17.24
CA PRO A 132 -9.39 -13.13 16.99
C PRO A 132 -10.32 -12.59 18.09
#